data_AF-A0A4V4LP41-F1
#
_entry.id   AF-A0A4V4LP41-F1
#
_cell.length_a   1.000
_cell.length_b   1.000
_cell.length_c   1.000
_cell.angle_alpha   90.00
_cell.angle_beta   90.00
_cell.angle_gamma   90.00
#
_symmetry.space_group_name_H-M   'P 1'
#
loop_
_entity.id
_entity.type
_entity.pdbx_description
1 polymer ?
#
loop_
_entity_poly.entity_id
_entity_poly.type
_entity_poly.pdbx_seq_one_letter_code
_entity_poly.pdbx_strand_id
1 'polypeptide(L)'
;MSSESIPTPQCSTKRYYATNSPWEEAIGYYRAVRHDKNIYISGTTAVDPFSTPSNPCVLHPGDAAAQTRVTIDEIVKAIKALGGRGAESIK
;
A
#
# COMPACT_ATOMS: atom_id res chain seq x y z
N MET A 1 30.70 -15.50 36.32
CA MET A 1 30.64 -14.42 35.31
C MET A 1 29.68 -14.87 34.23
N SER A 2 28.41 -14.50 34.36
CA SER A 2 27.37 -14.90 33.42
C SER A 2 27.55 -14.12 32.13
N SER A 3 27.88 -14.82 31.05
CA SER A 3 27.98 -14.25 29.71
C SER A 3 26.57 -13.97 29.19
N GLU A 4 26.17 -12.69 29.13
CA GLU A 4 24.96 -12.30 28.41
C GLU A 4 25.20 -12.44 26.90
N SER A 5 24.33 -13.19 26.23
CA SER A 5 24.36 -13.36 24.78
C SER A 5 23.87 -12.10 24.08
N ILE A 6 24.67 -11.57 23.15
CA ILE A 6 24.32 -10.43 22.29
C ILE A 6 23.12 -10.83 21.41
N PRO A 7 22.03 -10.03 21.34
CA PRO A 7 20.92 -10.32 20.45
C PRO A 7 21.36 -10.26 18.99
N THR A 8 21.19 -11.34 18.24
CA THR A 8 21.43 -11.37 16.80
C THR A 8 20.52 -10.33 16.12
N PRO A 9 21.02 -9.47 15.22
CA PRO A 9 20.18 -8.54 14.48
C PRO A 9 19.16 -9.33 13.65
N GLN A 10 17.89 -9.21 14.01
CA GLN A 10 16.80 -9.85 13.30
C GLN A 10 16.55 -9.09 12.00
N CYS A 11 17.03 -9.66 10.88
CA CYS A 11 16.78 -9.09 9.56
C CYS A 11 15.29 -9.21 9.25
N SER A 12 14.56 -8.09 9.28
CA SER A 12 13.13 -8.11 9.03
C SER A 12 12.83 -8.21 7.53
N THR A 13 12.21 -9.31 7.12
CA THR A 13 11.85 -9.52 5.71
C THR A 13 10.80 -8.49 5.29
N LYS A 14 11.13 -7.67 4.28
CA LYS A 14 10.17 -6.78 3.62
C LYS A 14 9.11 -7.60 2.90
N ARG A 15 7.84 -7.23 3.07
CA ARG A 15 6.72 -7.80 2.31
C ARG A 15 6.10 -6.72 1.44
N TYR A 16 5.77 -7.06 0.21
CA TYR A 16 5.26 -6.13 -0.79
C TYR A 16 3.84 -6.52 -1.18
N TYR A 17 3.02 -5.52 -1.49
CA TYR A 17 1.70 -5.69 -2.07
C TYR A 17 1.61 -4.80 -3.31
N ALA A 18 1.29 -5.42 -4.44
CA ALA A 18 1.07 -4.78 -5.73
C ALA A 18 -0.40 -4.92 -6.13
N THR A 19 -0.85 -4.02 -7.00
CA THR A 19 -2.17 -4.06 -7.64
C THR A 19 -2.02 -3.91 -9.15
N ASN A 20 -3.15 -3.90 -9.86
CA ASN A 20 -3.19 -3.65 -11.30
C ASN A 20 -3.20 -2.15 -11.65
N SER A 21 -2.98 -1.25 -10.69
CA SER A 21 -2.91 0.18 -11.00
C SER A 21 -1.90 0.45 -12.10
N PRO A 22 -2.27 1.18 -13.18
CA PRO A 22 -1.38 1.45 -14.31
C PRO A 22 -0.10 2.17 -13.89
N TRP A 23 -0.14 2.90 -12.78
CA TRP A 23 1.00 3.65 -12.30
C TRP A 23 2.09 2.79 -11.65
N GLU A 24 1.76 1.61 -11.12
CA GLU A 24 2.72 0.78 -10.37
C GLU A 24 3.83 0.27 -11.28
N GLU A 25 3.47 -0.25 -12.46
CA GLU A 25 4.41 -0.65 -13.50
C GLU A 25 5.08 0.57 -14.16
N ALA A 26 4.31 1.62 -14.45
CA ALA A 26 4.80 2.76 -15.22
C ALA A 26 5.81 3.64 -14.47
N ILE A 27 5.65 3.80 -13.15
CA ILE A 27 6.48 4.65 -12.30
C ILE A 27 7.45 3.81 -11.46
N GLY A 28 7.16 2.52 -11.25
CA GLY A 28 8.04 1.60 -10.53
C GLY A 28 7.87 1.69 -9.01
N TYR A 29 6.68 1.40 -8.51
CA TYR A 29 6.41 1.34 -7.06
C TYR A 29 5.44 0.21 -6.70
N TYR A 30 5.41 -0.17 -5.41
CA TYR A 30 4.42 -1.09 -4.86
C TYR A 30 3.29 -0.30 -4.19
N ARG A 31 2.03 -0.74 -4.32
CA ARG A 31 0.93 -0.15 -3.55
C ARG A 31 1.24 -0.04 -2.06
N ALA A 32 1.81 -1.09 -1.48
CA ALA A 32 2.21 -1.06 -0.09
C ALA A 32 3.45 -1.91 0.19
N VAL A 33 4.22 -1.49 1.20
CA VAL A 33 5.38 -2.22 1.70
C VAL A 33 5.29 -2.33 3.21
N ARG A 34 5.43 -3.55 3.73
CA ARG A 34 5.59 -3.77 5.16
C ARG A 34 7.06 -3.94 5.50
N HIS A 35 7.49 -3.19 6.50
CA HIS A 35 8.77 -3.37 7.17
C HIS A 35 8.52 -3.33 8.69
N ASP A 36 8.84 -4.43 9.36
CA ASP A 36 8.56 -4.64 10.78
C ASP A 36 7.08 -4.41 11.16
N LYS A 37 6.84 -3.40 12.00
CA LYS A 37 5.51 -3.01 12.52
C LYS A 37 4.81 -2.00 11.63
N ASN A 38 5.52 -1.43 10.67
CA ASN A 38 5.02 -0.34 9.82
C ASN A 38 4.60 -0.88 8.45
N ILE A 39 3.49 -0.36 7.95
CA ILE A 39 3.05 -0.54 6.58
C ILE A 39 3.08 0.85 5.95
N TYR A 40 3.85 1.00 4.87
CA TYR A 40 3.93 2.22 4.09
C TYR A 40 3.05 2.06 2.87
N ILE A 41 2.12 2.99 2.68
CA ILE A 41 1.19 3.00 1.55
C ILE A 41 1.63 4.10 0.59
N SER A 42 1.72 3.76 -0.70
CA SER A 42 2.02 4.74 -1.73
C SER A 42 0.84 5.68 -1.95
N GLY A 43 1.08 6.86 -2.52
CA GLY A 43 0.02 7.79 -2.90
C GLY A 43 -1.06 7.06 -3.71
N THR A 44 -2.30 7.10 -3.22
CA THR A 44 -3.43 6.37 -3.81
C THR A 44 -4.47 7.38 -4.29
N THR A 45 -5.01 7.16 -5.48
CA THR A 45 -6.07 7.98 -6.10
C THR A 45 -7.11 7.05 -6.71
N ALA A 46 -8.26 7.61 -7.10
CA ALA A 46 -9.34 6.86 -7.75
C ALA A 46 -9.05 6.61 -9.24
N VAL A 47 -7.95 5.93 -9.55
CA VAL A 47 -7.63 5.45 -10.90
C VAL A 47 -8.36 4.13 -11.17
N ASP A 48 -8.82 3.92 -12.39
CA ASP A 48 -9.35 2.63 -12.82
C ASP A 48 -8.19 1.61 -12.90
N PRO A 49 -8.20 0.54 -12.10
CA PRO A 49 -7.14 -0.48 -12.10
C PRO A 49 -7.11 -1.33 -13.38
N PHE A 50 -8.06 -1.17 -14.30
CA PHE A 50 -8.05 -1.81 -15.61
C PHE A 50 -7.63 -0.87 -16.75
N SER A 51 -7.41 0.41 -16.43
CA SER A 51 -6.85 1.35 -17.41
C SER A 51 -5.37 1.09 -17.65
N THR A 52 -4.84 1.55 -18.78
CA THR A 52 -3.45 1.31 -19.16
C THR A 52 -2.56 2.49 -18.78
N PRO A 53 -1.23 2.28 -18.63
CA PRO A 53 -0.29 3.38 -18.44
C PRO A 53 -0.37 4.46 -19.53
N SER A 54 -0.65 4.05 -20.77
CA SER A 54 -0.76 4.94 -21.92
C SER A 54 -2.10 5.67 -22.02
N ASN A 55 -3.14 5.19 -21.33
CA ASN A 55 -4.47 5.78 -21.32
C ASN A 55 -5.13 5.59 -19.93
N PRO A 56 -4.64 6.30 -18.90
CA PRO A 56 -5.15 6.16 -17.55
C PRO A 56 -6.55 6.79 -17.44
N CYS A 57 -7.47 6.07 -16.78
CA CYS A 57 -8.83 6.55 -16.55
C CYS A 57 -9.03 6.90 -15.08
N VAL A 58 -9.66 8.06 -14.83
CA VAL A 58 -10.09 8.46 -13.47
C VAL A 58 -11.51 7.94 -13.24
N LEU A 59 -11.73 7.28 -12.11
CA LEU A 59 -13.05 6.88 -11.65
C LEU A 59 -13.80 8.10 -11.08
N HIS A 60 -15.10 8.20 -11.37
CA HIS A 60 -15.99 9.25 -10.86
C HIS A 60 -15.50 10.69 -11.16
N PRO A 61 -15.33 11.08 -12.42
CA PRO A 61 -14.89 12.43 -12.77
C PRO A 61 -15.88 13.48 -12.24
N GLY A 62 -15.37 14.49 -11.52
CA GLY A 62 -16.18 15.57 -10.93
C GLY A 62 -16.78 15.25 -9.56
N ASP A 63 -16.68 14.02 -9.06
CA ASP A 63 -17.18 13.63 -7.73
C ASP A 63 -16.02 13.30 -6.78
N ALA A 64 -15.54 14.34 -6.09
CA ALA A 64 -14.47 14.20 -5.11
C ALA A 64 -14.84 13.25 -3.95
N ALA A 65 -16.12 13.17 -3.57
CA ALA A 65 -16.55 12.31 -2.48
C ALA A 65 -16.51 10.82 -2.87
N ALA A 66 -16.94 10.49 -4.10
CA ALA A 66 -16.82 9.13 -4.62
C ALA A 66 -15.35 8.74 -4.82
N GLN A 67 -14.52 9.63 -5.36
CA GLN A 67 -13.08 9.40 -5.49
C GLN A 67 -12.40 9.15 -4.14
N THR A 68 -12.79 9.91 -3.11
CA THR A 68 -12.30 9.72 -1.74
C THR A 68 -12.66 8.32 -1.21
N ARG A 69 -13.91 7.87 -1.41
CA ARG A 69 -14.34 6.53 -0.97
C ARG A 69 -13.54 5.42 -1.65
N VAL A 70 -13.35 5.50 -2.97
CA VAL A 70 -12.53 4.54 -3.73
C VAL A 70 -11.10 4.51 -3.19
N THR A 71 -10.51 5.70 -3.01
CA THR A 71 -9.13 5.84 -2.53
C THR A 71 -8.95 5.23 -1.15
N ILE A 72 -9.86 5.52 -0.21
CA ILE A 72 -9.80 4.99 1.16
C ILE A 72 -10.00 3.47 1.18
N ASP A 73 -10.97 2.95 0.44
CA ASP A 73 -11.22 1.50 0.37
C ASP A 73 -9.97 0.75 -0.11
N GLU A 74 -9.30 1.32 -1.11
CA GLU A 74 -8.09 0.76 -1.69
C GLU A 74 -6.90 0.80 -0.71
N ILE A 75 -6.73 1.88 0.05
CA ILE A 75 -5.75 1.96 1.15
C ILE A 75 -6.03 0.87 2.20
N VAL A 76 -7.29 0.71 2.60
CA VAL A 76 -7.69 -0.30 3.60
C VAL A 76 -7.43 -1.72 3.11
N LYS A 77 -7.70 -2.01 1.84
CA LYS A 77 -7.35 -3.30 1.19
C LYS A 77 -5.85 -3.57 1.26
N ALA A 78 -5.02 -2.59 0.88
CA ALA A 78 -3.57 -2.73 0.91
C ALA A 78 -3.02 -2.98 2.32
N ILE A 79 -3.56 -2.28 3.34
CA ILE A 79 -3.22 -2.51 4.74
C ILE A 79 -3.56 -3.96 5.15
N LYS A 80 -4.77 -4.43 4.83
CA LYS A 80 -5.21 -5.79 5.17
C LYS A 80 -4.36 -6.84 4.47
N ALA A 81 -3.99 -6.64 3.21
CA ALA A 81 -3.14 -7.55 2.44
C ALA A 81 -1.76 -7.79 3.08
N LEU A 82 -1.26 -6.81 3.84
CA LEU A 82 0.01 -6.90 4.58
C LEU A 82 -0.17 -7.22 6.07
N GLY A 83 -1.36 -7.65 6.48
CA GLY A 83 -1.68 -8.08 7.85
C GLY A 83 -1.89 -6.93 8.84
N GLY A 84 -2.25 -5.73 8.37
CA GLY A 84 -2.73 -4.66 9.23
C GLY A 84 -4.22 -4.80 9.57
N ARG A 85 -4.72 -3.99 10.51
CA ARG A 85 -6.11 -4.05 11.01
C ARG A 85 -7.11 -3.21 10.19
N GLY A 86 -6.75 -2.82 8.97
CA GLY A 86 -7.55 -1.90 8.14
C GLY A 86 -7.44 -0.45 8.62
N ALA A 87 -8.57 0.28 8.63
CA ALA A 87 -8.61 1.71 8.95
C ALA A 87 -7.99 2.05 10.32
N GLU A 88 -8.11 1.16 11.30
CA GLU A 88 -7.53 1.28 12.65
C GLU A 88 -5.99 1.29 12.70
N SER A 89 -5.33 1.08 11.55
CA SER A 89 -3.86 1.12 11.44
C SER A 89 -3.34 2.42 10.82
N ILE A 90 -4.24 3.32 10.41
CA ILE A 90 -3.91 4.61 9.80
C ILE A 90 -3.53 5.61 10.90
N LYS A 91 -2.53 6.45 10.63
CA LYS A 91 -2.03 7.50 11.52
C LYS A 91 -1.88 8.79 10.74
#